data_AF-A0A946Y5G7-F1
#
_entry.id   AF-A0A946Y5G7-F1
#
_cell.length_a   1.000
_cell.length_b   1.000
_cell.length_c   1.000
_cell.angle_alpha   90.00
_cell.angle_beta   90.00
_cell.angle_gamma   90.00
#
_symmetry.space_group_name_H-M   'P 1'
#
loop_
_entity.id
_entity.type
_entity.pdbx_description
1 polymer ?
#
loop_
_entity_poly.entity_id
_entity_poly.type
_entity_poly.pdbx_seq_one_letter_code
_entity_poly.pdbx_strand_id
1 'polypeptide(L)'
;MSTKLRSLKIAAISAAWTCALIAPGSTLAAPGTLSDSPLFLTNPVEPNILFLLDDSGSMDWGTMTPENNGIINLGCPYYYTQPAPDNDFFTMVPNEAGLAGQGVAAPFGGVWRAWSSSYNRLYYDPNVTYTPWSGANNAGVPFGDVNPAAALLDPYNPAAGNMNLTALQGYWSHYCQGGLGWFWINNFYMPHYYTWSDTNGDNIVDPTDAHVLVEIRPATPVYFGRPNRTDCAARPACTYAEEIQNFANWFSYYRKREFVAKAAYGQVIGGASNTRMGLVTLHNNNNVNESIASMNDDPFTGEKEELLDELYQMAGAGGTPLRNAFDNAGRYLSCEGNAFFGSCPALSDANGGECQQNFTIMMTDGFYNGGFGGLGNTDGDNDTPWDSGNAGPYGDGESNTLGDIAMEYYEDDIRPGTANNLTPPPGGVDENTAQHMVTYSVAFGVSGTVTAMPPNDTDPFAWPTPNTDPRRIDDLRHAAWNGRGDFYSAQDPTELITGLRGALTSIQSRIGSSASVAFNTGSLITNSEVYLALFNSERWNGDLLAFDLDPNTGAITSVPSWSA
;
A
#
# COMPACT_ATOMS: atom_id res chain seq x y z
N MET A 1 -29.96 -82.08 49.67
CA MET A 1 -30.77 -80.86 49.42
C MET A 1 -31.24 -80.94 47.98
N SER A 2 -32.52 -81.17 47.64
CA SER A 2 -33.75 -80.43 48.05
C SER A 2 -33.71 -79.00 47.48
N THR A 3 -34.64 -78.53 46.62
CA THR A 3 -35.86 -79.16 46.04
C THR A 3 -36.34 -78.32 44.83
N LYS A 4 -36.57 -78.92 43.64
CA LYS A 4 -37.88 -79.24 43.00
C LYS A 4 -38.68 -78.12 42.28
N LEU A 5 -39.08 -78.44 41.03
CA LEU A 5 -40.38 -78.14 40.36
C LEU A 5 -40.64 -76.66 39.96
N ARG A 6 -41.29 -76.27 38.84
CA ARG A 6 -42.17 -76.86 37.76
C ARG A 6 -42.07 -75.92 36.51
N SER A 7 -42.48 -76.21 35.26
CA SER A 7 -42.99 -77.41 34.57
C SER A 7 -43.17 -77.21 33.04
N LEU A 8 -43.16 -78.31 32.26
CA LEU A 8 -44.07 -78.72 31.14
C LEU A 8 -44.84 -77.64 30.32
N LYS A 9 -45.07 -77.73 28.99
CA LYS A 9 -44.88 -78.82 27.97
C LYS A 9 -45.25 -78.34 26.55
N ILE A 10 -44.95 -79.17 25.52
CA ILE A 10 -45.62 -79.28 24.19
C ILE A 10 -45.41 -78.04 23.25
N ALA A 11 -44.69 -78.07 22.12
CA ALA A 11 -44.61 -79.00 20.97
C ALA A 11 -45.78 -78.87 19.96
N ALA A 12 -45.53 -78.22 18.81
CA ALA A 12 -46.37 -78.33 17.61
C ALA A 12 -45.50 -78.19 16.35
N ILE A 13 -45.79 -79.02 15.35
CA ILE A 13 -45.13 -79.08 14.03
C ILE A 13 -46.12 -78.56 12.99
N SER A 14 -45.73 -77.64 12.12
CA SER A 14 -46.29 -77.53 10.76
C SER A 14 -45.42 -76.64 9.86
N ALA A 15 -45.42 -76.96 8.56
CA ALA A 15 -44.49 -76.44 7.57
C ALA A 15 -45.06 -75.30 6.71
N ALA A 16 -44.14 -74.60 6.04
CA ALA A 16 -44.33 -73.72 4.88
C ALA A 16 -45.11 -72.41 5.12
N TRP A 17 -44.60 -71.29 4.61
CA TRP A 17 -44.84 -70.84 3.23
C TRP A 17 -43.77 -69.79 2.84
N THR A 18 -43.37 -69.79 1.57
CA THR A 18 -42.29 -68.92 1.06
C THR A 18 -42.82 -67.51 0.82
N CYS A 19 -42.18 -66.49 1.40
CA CYS A 19 -42.36 -65.11 0.96
C CYS A 19 -41.01 -64.39 1.01
N ALA A 20 -40.38 -64.22 -0.14
CA ALA A 20 -39.11 -63.50 -0.26
C ALA A 20 -39.39 -61.99 -0.21
N LEU A 21 -39.34 -61.42 0.99
CA LEU A 21 -39.34 -59.98 1.18
C LEU A 21 -37.97 -59.42 0.74
N ILE A 22 -37.94 -58.78 -0.42
CA ILE A 22 -36.86 -57.87 -0.80
C ILE A 22 -36.99 -56.65 0.11
N ALA A 23 -36.23 -56.64 1.20
CA ALA A 23 -36.05 -55.42 1.98
C ALA A 23 -35.19 -54.45 1.15
N PRO A 24 -35.58 -53.17 0.99
CA PRO A 24 -34.65 -52.17 0.48
C PRO A 24 -33.51 -52.04 1.49
N GLY A 25 -32.30 -52.41 1.07
CA GLY A 25 -31.11 -52.23 1.87
C GLY A 25 -30.86 -50.73 2.04
N SER A 26 -31.10 -50.20 3.24
CA SER A 26 -30.70 -48.85 3.59
C SER A 26 -29.18 -48.76 3.49
N THR A 27 -28.67 -48.15 2.42
CA THR A 27 -27.28 -47.73 2.35
C THR A 27 -27.09 -46.62 3.36
N LEU A 28 -26.62 -46.98 4.56
CA LEU A 28 -26.08 -46.00 5.48
C LEU A 28 -24.87 -45.38 4.79
N ALA A 29 -25.00 -44.13 4.37
CA ALA A 29 -23.83 -43.32 4.06
C ALA A 29 -22.93 -43.33 5.30
N ALA A 30 -21.62 -43.46 5.10
CA ALA A 30 -20.67 -43.30 6.19
C ALA A 30 -20.89 -41.90 6.80
N PRO A 31 -20.87 -41.75 8.14
CA PRO A 31 -20.87 -40.41 8.72
C PRO A 31 -19.66 -39.67 8.18
N GLY A 32 -19.89 -38.57 7.47
CA GLY A 32 -18.82 -37.68 7.03
C GLY A 32 -18.03 -37.21 8.25
N THR A 33 -16.71 -37.10 8.10
CA THR A 33 -15.84 -36.54 9.13
C THR A 33 -16.18 -35.07 9.31
N LEU A 34 -17.00 -34.76 10.32
CA LEU A 34 -17.19 -33.40 10.81
C LEU A 34 -15.87 -32.91 11.42
N SER A 35 -15.54 -31.65 11.19
CA SER A 35 -14.31 -31.03 11.71
C SER A 35 -14.28 -31.08 13.24
N ASP A 36 -13.17 -31.57 13.80
CA ASP A 36 -12.94 -31.60 15.26
C ASP A 36 -12.61 -30.20 15.84
N SER A 37 -12.48 -29.18 14.98
CA SER A 37 -12.24 -27.77 15.37
C SER A 37 -13.55 -26.97 15.42
N PRO A 38 -13.85 -26.26 16.53
CA PRO A 38 -15.03 -25.40 16.61
C PRO A 38 -14.98 -24.27 15.57
N LEU A 39 -16.02 -24.17 14.73
CA LEU A 39 -16.12 -23.18 13.65
C LEU A 39 -16.10 -21.72 14.14
N PHE A 40 -16.37 -21.50 15.43
CA PHE A 40 -16.28 -20.20 16.12
C PHE A 40 -14.84 -19.72 16.35
N LEU A 41 -13.82 -20.51 15.99
CA LEU A 41 -12.39 -20.18 16.05
C LEU A 41 -11.75 -20.09 14.65
N THR A 42 -12.53 -19.79 13.61
CA THR A 42 -11.97 -19.21 12.40
C THR A 42 -11.50 -17.78 12.72
N ASN A 43 -10.29 -17.65 13.25
CA ASN A 43 -9.48 -16.49 12.87
C ASN A 43 -9.48 -16.49 11.34
N PRO A 44 -9.87 -15.38 10.66
CA PRO A 44 -9.70 -15.30 9.23
C PRO A 44 -8.23 -15.58 8.93
N VAL A 45 -7.98 -16.45 7.94
CA VAL A 45 -6.60 -16.84 7.60
C VAL A 45 -5.86 -15.57 7.21
N GLU A 46 -4.77 -15.28 7.91
CA GLU A 46 -4.09 -14.00 7.75
C GLU A 46 -3.65 -13.82 6.29
N PRO A 47 -4.04 -12.74 5.62
CA PRO A 47 -3.65 -12.47 4.25
C PRO A 47 -2.13 -12.31 4.17
N ASN A 48 -1.55 -12.61 3.01
CA ASN A 48 -0.21 -12.15 2.68
C ASN A 48 -0.31 -10.77 2.01
N ILE A 49 0.37 -9.77 2.56
CA ILE A 49 0.53 -8.44 1.95
C ILE A 49 2.01 -8.19 1.68
N LEU A 50 2.35 -8.04 0.40
CA LEU A 50 3.70 -7.71 -0.05
C LEU A 50 3.75 -6.24 -0.49
N PHE A 51 4.62 -5.47 0.14
CA PHE A 51 4.95 -4.13 -0.33
C PHE A 51 6.06 -4.22 -1.38
N LEU A 52 5.79 -3.74 -2.60
CA LEU A 52 6.81 -3.60 -3.65
C LEU A 52 7.16 -2.11 -3.79
N LEU A 53 8.34 -1.76 -3.28
CA LEU A 53 8.73 -0.38 -3.05
C LEU A 53 9.80 0.09 -4.05
N ASP A 54 9.62 1.31 -4.56
CA ASP A 54 10.64 1.98 -5.35
C ASP A 54 11.80 2.43 -4.45
N ASP A 55 13.02 1.97 -4.77
CA ASP A 55 14.28 2.44 -4.21
C ASP A 55 15.22 2.96 -5.31
N SER A 56 14.66 3.47 -6.41
CA SER A 56 15.41 4.11 -7.49
C SER A 56 16.00 5.46 -7.07
N GLY A 57 16.95 5.97 -7.86
CA GLY A 57 17.64 7.23 -7.57
C GLY A 57 16.77 8.49 -7.54
N SER A 58 15.51 8.43 -7.99
CA SER A 58 14.55 9.54 -7.83
C SER A 58 14.01 9.69 -6.42
N MET A 59 13.95 8.60 -5.67
CA MET A 59 13.41 8.57 -4.32
C MET A 59 14.20 9.47 -3.35
N ASP A 60 15.52 9.61 -3.55
CA ASP A 60 16.37 10.49 -2.73
C ASP A 60 16.06 12.00 -2.92
N TRP A 61 15.39 12.41 -4.00
CA TRP A 61 15.26 13.82 -4.37
C TRP A 61 14.42 14.65 -3.38
N GLY A 62 14.84 15.90 -3.18
CA GLY A 62 14.14 16.94 -2.40
C GLY A 62 13.21 17.82 -3.25
N THR A 63 12.77 17.34 -4.42
CA THR A 63 11.86 18.04 -5.34
C THR A 63 10.74 17.13 -5.85
N MET A 64 9.52 17.66 -5.89
CA MET A 64 8.34 17.04 -6.50
C MET A 64 7.43 18.13 -7.09
N THR A 65 7.62 18.42 -8.38
CA THR A 65 6.95 19.54 -9.09
C THR A 65 6.03 19.10 -10.24
N PRO A 66 5.20 19.99 -10.80
CA PRO A 66 4.47 19.74 -12.06
C PRO A 66 5.35 19.57 -13.31
N GLU A 67 6.67 19.78 -13.22
CA GLU A 67 7.62 19.54 -14.32
C GLU A 67 7.92 18.05 -14.53
N ASN A 68 8.57 17.70 -15.66
CA ASN A 68 8.94 16.32 -15.99
C ASN A 68 9.77 15.66 -14.87
N ASN A 69 9.41 14.42 -14.50
CA ASN A 69 9.99 13.65 -13.39
C ASN A 69 9.88 14.32 -12.00
N GLY A 70 9.10 15.40 -11.87
CA GLY A 70 9.02 16.19 -10.64
C GLY A 70 10.31 16.93 -10.25
N ILE A 71 11.22 17.13 -11.20
CA ILE A 71 12.50 17.85 -11.03
C ILE A 71 12.31 19.31 -11.45
N ILE A 72 12.86 20.26 -10.68
CA ILE A 72 12.88 21.68 -11.05
C ILE A 72 13.85 21.91 -12.22
N ASN A 73 13.42 22.56 -13.31
CA ASN A 73 14.29 22.85 -14.46
C ASN A 73 14.40 24.35 -14.76
N LEU A 74 15.47 24.97 -14.24
CA LEU A 74 15.78 26.39 -14.45
C LEU A 74 16.99 26.53 -15.38
N GLY A 75 16.82 25.98 -16.59
CA GLY A 75 17.86 25.83 -17.62
C GLY A 75 18.77 24.62 -17.41
N CYS A 76 18.64 23.92 -16.28
CA CYS A 76 19.23 22.64 -15.95
C CYS A 76 18.45 22.01 -14.77
N PRO A 77 18.56 20.68 -14.54
CA PRO A 77 17.83 20.01 -13.47
C PRO A 77 18.39 20.31 -12.08
N TYR A 78 17.49 20.53 -11.11
CA TYR A 78 17.80 20.67 -9.69
C TYR A 78 17.01 19.68 -8.86
N TYR A 79 17.71 18.96 -7.99
CA TYR A 79 17.17 17.79 -7.26
C TYR A 79 16.86 18.09 -5.79
N TYR A 80 17.40 19.18 -5.23
CA TYR A 80 17.19 19.55 -3.83
C TYR A 80 17.02 21.05 -3.66
N THR A 81 16.23 21.44 -2.65
CA THR A 81 15.98 22.84 -2.29
C THR A 81 16.62 23.22 -0.95
N GLN A 82 17.05 22.20 -0.18
CA GLN A 82 17.58 22.27 1.17
C GLN A 82 19.07 21.88 1.15
N PRO A 83 20.01 22.70 1.66
CA PRO A 83 21.37 22.23 1.91
C PRO A 83 21.37 21.11 2.93
N ALA A 84 21.84 19.93 2.53
CA ALA A 84 22.09 18.81 3.42
C ALA A 84 23.36 18.08 2.95
N PRO A 85 24.29 17.68 3.85
CA PRO A 85 25.50 16.95 3.48
C PRO A 85 25.26 15.58 2.83
N ASP A 86 24.08 15.01 3.02
CA ASP A 86 23.59 13.71 2.53
C ASP A 86 22.78 13.82 1.21
N ASN A 87 22.96 14.90 0.47
CA ASN A 87 22.40 15.07 -0.87
C ASN A 87 23.44 14.67 -1.93
N ASP A 88 23.20 13.60 -2.67
CA ASP A 88 24.17 13.02 -3.62
C ASP A 88 24.32 13.82 -4.94
N PHE A 89 23.29 14.54 -5.38
CA PHE A 89 23.35 15.38 -6.59
C PHE A 89 23.70 16.85 -6.30
N PHE A 90 24.75 17.35 -6.95
CA PHE A 90 25.30 18.69 -6.66
C PHE A 90 24.42 19.90 -7.05
N THR A 91 23.37 19.73 -7.89
CA THR A 91 22.53 20.86 -8.34
C THR A 91 21.41 21.18 -7.35
N MET A 92 21.76 21.95 -6.32
CA MET A 92 20.80 22.58 -5.42
C MET A 92 20.24 23.90 -5.95
N VAL A 93 18.95 24.19 -5.72
CA VAL A 93 18.32 25.44 -6.19
C VAL A 93 18.90 26.69 -5.48
N PRO A 94 19.19 27.79 -6.21
CA PRO A 94 19.71 29.04 -5.64
C PRO A 94 18.63 30.02 -5.19
N ASN A 95 18.64 30.44 -3.92
CA ASN A 95 17.65 31.42 -3.44
C ASN A 95 17.83 32.83 -4.05
N GLU A 96 16.74 33.61 -4.08
CA GLU A 96 16.72 34.93 -4.74
C GLU A 96 17.72 35.92 -4.14
N ALA A 97 17.89 35.91 -2.81
CA ALA A 97 18.86 36.76 -2.13
C ALA A 97 20.31 36.39 -2.52
N GLY A 98 20.60 35.09 -2.72
CA GLY A 98 21.87 34.61 -3.23
C GLY A 98 22.14 35.09 -4.66
N LEU A 99 21.14 34.97 -5.55
CA LEU A 99 21.22 35.44 -6.94
C LEU A 99 21.39 36.96 -7.04
N ALA A 100 20.63 37.73 -6.26
CA ALA A 100 20.78 39.18 -6.15
C ALA A 100 22.19 39.58 -5.67
N GLY A 101 22.76 38.81 -4.72
CA GLY A 101 24.14 38.98 -4.26
C GLY A 101 25.20 38.74 -5.34
N GLN A 102 24.90 37.95 -6.38
CA GLN A 102 25.75 37.78 -7.56
C GLN A 102 25.44 38.76 -8.70
N GLY A 103 24.55 39.73 -8.49
CA GLY A 103 24.18 40.74 -9.50
C GLY A 103 23.15 40.27 -10.53
N VAL A 104 22.47 39.14 -10.31
CA VAL A 104 21.30 38.75 -11.10
C VAL A 104 20.14 39.69 -10.78
N ALA A 105 19.37 40.09 -11.79
CA ALA A 105 18.17 40.90 -11.61
C ALA A 105 16.92 40.03 -11.42
N ALA A 106 15.93 40.56 -10.69
CA ALA A 106 14.57 40.01 -10.67
C ALA A 106 14.01 39.92 -12.11
N PRO A 107 13.20 38.88 -12.45
CA PRO A 107 12.50 37.96 -11.54
C PRO A 107 13.26 36.64 -11.23
N PHE A 108 14.60 36.61 -11.30
CA PHE A 108 15.42 35.47 -10.82
C PHE A 108 15.06 34.09 -11.43
N GLY A 109 14.42 34.06 -12.59
CA GLY A 109 13.95 32.82 -13.22
C GLY A 109 12.76 32.13 -12.52
N GLY A 110 12.18 32.74 -11.47
CA GLY A 110 11.13 32.09 -10.69
C GLY A 110 11.64 30.97 -9.78
N VAL A 111 12.90 31.05 -9.30
CA VAL A 111 13.47 30.09 -8.34
C VAL A 111 12.63 29.95 -7.08
N TRP A 112 11.96 31.01 -6.62
CA TRP A 112 11.22 31.07 -5.36
C TRP A 112 10.19 29.92 -5.20
N ARG A 113 9.64 29.45 -6.33
CA ARG A 113 8.65 28.37 -6.40
C ARG A 113 9.18 27.05 -5.85
N ALA A 114 10.50 26.85 -5.86
CA ALA A 114 11.18 25.70 -5.26
C ALA A 114 10.92 25.55 -3.74
N TRP A 115 10.76 26.67 -3.04
CA TRP A 115 10.50 26.72 -1.58
C TRP A 115 9.03 27.09 -1.28
N SER A 116 8.12 26.68 -2.16
CA SER A 116 6.67 26.79 -1.99
C SER A 116 6.03 25.42 -2.15
N SER A 117 5.26 24.97 -1.15
CA SER A 117 4.49 23.72 -1.21
C SER A 117 3.47 23.69 -2.35
N SER A 118 3.02 24.87 -2.83
CA SER A 118 2.12 24.98 -3.97
C SER A 118 2.76 24.60 -5.31
N TYR A 119 4.10 24.48 -5.38
CA TYR A 119 4.80 24.12 -6.62
C TYR A 119 5.77 22.95 -6.41
N ASN A 120 6.65 23.02 -5.41
CA ASN A 120 7.38 21.85 -4.93
C ASN A 120 6.58 21.21 -3.78
N ARG A 121 5.74 20.23 -4.11
CA ARG A 121 4.79 19.61 -3.16
C ARG A 121 5.44 18.78 -2.06
N LEU A 122 6.75 18.53 -2.17
CA LEU A 122 7.58 17.93 -1.13
C LEU A 122 8.13 18.97 -0.13
N TYR A 123 8.09 20.27 -0.50
CA TYR A 123 8.55 21.35 0.37
C TYR A 123 7.63 21.55 1.58
N TYR A 124 8.16 22.17 2.63
CA TYR A 124 7.43 22.47 3.86
C TYR A 124 6.11 23.20 3.57
N ASP A 125 4.98 22.54 3.84
CA ASP A 125 3.68 23.18 3.86
C ASP A 125 3.34 23.65 5.28
N PRO A 126 3.21 24.96 5.52
CA PRO A 126 2.87 25.48 6.84
C PRO A 126 1.54 24.98 7.42
N ASN A 127 0.60 24.52 6.59
CA ASN A 127 -0.72 24.04 7.01
C ASN A 127 -0.72 22.55 7.42
N VAL A 128 0.34 21.81 7.11
CA VAL A 128 0.48 20.38 7.37
C VAL A 128 1.24 20.14 8.69
N THR A 129 0.76 19.18 9.49
CA THR A 129 1.41 18.75 10.72
C THR A 129 2.34 17.60 10.40
N TYR A 130 3.65 17.77 10.61
CA TYR A 130 4.67 16.75 10.36
C TYR A 130 5.03 16.04 11.66
N THR A 131 4.78 14.74 11.68
CA THR A 131 4.91 13.87 12.87
C THR A 131 6.13 12.96 12.75
N PRO A 132 6.76 12.56 13.87
CA PRO A 132 7.78 11.50 13.84
C PRO A 132 7.26 10.20 13.18
N TRP A 133 8.18 9.41 12.62
CA TRP A 133 7.87 8.07 12.10
C TRP A 133 7.44 7.11 13.22
N SER A 134 6.83 5.98 12.85
CA SER A 134 6.54 4.88 13.80
C SER A 134 7.80 4.11 14.17
N GLY A 135 7.81 3.43 15.31
CA GLY A 135 8.95 2.58 15.70
C GLY A 135 10.18 3.38 16.14
N ALA A 136 11.37 2.85 15.85
CA ALA A 136 12.65 3.32 16.36
C ALA A 136 13.74 3.42 15.29
N ASN A 137 14.81 4.13 15.62
CA ASN A 137 16.03 4.20 14.81
C ASN A 137 16.95 3.00 15.03
N ASN A 138 18.05 2.92 14.26
CA ASN A 138 19.05 1.84 14.31
C ASN A 138 19.80 1.66 15.66
N ALA A 139 19.50 2.49 16.66
CA ALA A 139 19.99 2.38 18.03
C ALA A 139 18.89 1.97 19.04
N GLY A 140 17.70 1.57 18.56
CA GLY A 140 16.55 1.21 19.39
C GLY A 140 15.92 2.39 20.13
N VAL A 141 16.14 3.63 19.66
CA VAL A 141 15.53 4.83 20.25
C VAL A 141 14.28 5.19 19.46
N PRO A 142 13.08 5.23 20.09
CA PRO A 142 11.84 5.62 19.42
C PRO A 142 11.95 6.99 18.76
N PHE A 143 11.35 7.14 17.57
CA PHE A 143 11.31 8.43 16.89
C PHE A 143 10.51 9.45 17.69
N GLY A 144 10.96 10.71 17.67
CA GLY A 144 10.38 11.80 18.45
C GLY A 144 10.63 13.16 17.80
N ASP A 145 10.14 14.21 18.46
CA ASP A 145 10.29 15.58 17.99
C ASP A 145 11.77 15.97 17.81
N VAL A 146 12.07 16.54 16.64
CA VAL A 146 13.42 16.85 16.21
C VAL A 146 13.91 18.14 16.87
N ASN A 147 15.05 18.12 17.54
CA ASN A 147 15.68 19.34 18.06
C ASN A 147 16.06 20.29 16.90
N PRO A 148 15.48 21.49 16.76
CA PRO A 148 15.78 22.37 15.63
C PRO A 148 17.23 22.89 15.59
N ALA A 149 17.95 22.86 16.72
CA ALA A 149 19.36 23.24 16.79
C ALA A 149 20.32 22.10 16.38
N ALA A 150 19.81 20.88 16.18
CA ALA A 150 20.56 19.68 15.80
C ALA A 150 19.62 18.69 15.08
N ALA A 151 18.98 19.13 14.00
CA ALA A 151 18.02 18.33 13.26
C ALA A 151 18.74 17.21 12.50
N LEU A 152 18.32 15.96 12.68
CA LEU A 152 18.98 14.80 12.09
C LEU A 152 18.91 14.86 10.56
N LEU A 153 20.00 14.50 9.89
CA LEU A 153 19.99 14.32 8.44
C LEU A 153 19.20 13.06 8.11
N ASP A 154 19.55 11.93 8.70
CA ASP A 154 18.78 10.70 8.66
C ASP A 154 18.23 10.42 10.07
N PRO A 155 16.90 10.32 10.25
CA PRO A 155 16.32 10.02 11.55
C PRO A 155 16.58 8.57 11.99
N TYR A 156 16.64 7.63 11.04
CA TYR A 156 16.91 6.21 11.28
C TYR A 156 18.39 5.95 11.56
N ASN A 157 19.28 6.74 10.94
CA ASN A 157 20.72 6.72 11.22
C ASN A 157 21.24 8.04 11.81
N PRO A 158 21.10 8.30 13.12
CA PRO A 158 21.61 9.50 13.77
C PRO A 158 23.13 9.72 13.62
N ALA A 159 23.90 8.68 13.29
CA ALA A 159 25.34 8.78 13.03
C ALA A 159 25.67 9.42 11.67
N ALA A 160 24.69 9.54 10.75
CA ALA A 160 24.82 10.34 9.52
C ALA A 160 25.04 11.84 9.82
N GLY A 161 24.67 12.30 11.02
CA GLY A 161 24.90 13.65 11.49
C GLY A 161 23.64 14.50 11.57
N ASN A 162 23.83 15.79 11.83
CA ASN A 162 22.74 16.74 12.01
C ASN A 162 23.09 18.15 11.51
N MET A 163 22.05 18.97 11.35
CA MET A 163 22.14 20.36 10.97
C MET A 163 21.46 21.27 11.99
N ASN A 164 22.10 22.40 12.31
CA ASN A 164 21.46 23.47 13.07
C ASN A 164 20.60 24.33 12.14
N LEU A 165 19.27 24.14 12.20
CA LEU A 165 18.30 24.88 11.41
C LEU A 165 18.10 26.32 11.92
N THR A 166 18.42 26.59 13.18
CA THR A 166 18.32 27.94 13.79
C THR A 166 19.50 28.86 13.43
N ALA A 167 20.52 28.33 12.76
CA ALA A 167 21.73 29.06 12.35
C ALA A 167 21.67 29.50 10.88
N LEU A 168 22.48 30.50 10.53
CA LEU A 168 22.75 30.85 9.14
C LEU A 168 23.70 29.83 8.52
N GLN A 169 23.32 29.31 7.36
CA GLN A 169 24.02 28.32 6.55
C GLN A 169 24.70 28.98 5.35
N GLY A 170 25.58 28.22 4.69
CA GLY A 170 26.10 28.55 3.36
C GLY A 170 26.24 27.28 2.52
N TYR A 171 26.04 27.39 1.21
CA TYR A 171 26.00 26.24 0.31
C TYR A 171 26.44 26.58 -1.11
N TRP A 172 26.91 25.56 -1.84
CA TRP A 172 27.16 25.66 -3.28
C TRP A 172 25.86 25.50 -4.05
N SER A 173 25.65 26.39 -5.01
CA SER A 173 24.54 26.30 -5.96
C SER A 173 25.04 26.57 -7.37
N HIS A 174 24.20 26.27 -8.35
CA HIS A 174 24.44 26.52 -9.76
C HIS A 174 23.29 27.37 -10.31
N TYR A 175 23.55 28.23 -11.31
CA TYR A 175 22.47 28.98 -11.96
C TYR A 175 22.64 29.03 -13.49
N CYS A 176 21.91 28.16 -14.17
CA CYS A 176 21.94 28.03 -15.64
C CYS A 176 21.17 29.14 -16.36
N GLN A 177 20.00 29.54 -15.85
CA GLN A 177 19.08 30.48 -16.53
C GLN A 177 19.64 31.90 -16.76
N GLY A 178 20.80 32.24 -16.15
CA GLY A 178 21.55 33.47 -16.42
C GLY A 178 23.03 33.24 -16.78
N GLY A 179 23.46 32.00 -17.02
CA GLY A 179 24.86 31.67 -17.37
C GLY A 179 25.89 31.94 -16.27
N LEU A 180 25.46 32.02 -15.00
CA LEU A 180 26.32 32.41 -13.88
C LEU A 180 27.22 31.26 -13.40
N GLY A 181 26.80 30.01 -13.64
CA GLY A 181 27.55 28.82 -13.29
C GLY A 181 27.48 28.50 -11.80
N TRP A 182 28.56 27.93 -11.25
CA TRP A 182 28.68 27.56 -9.84
C TRP A 182 29.06 28.76 -8.96
N PHE A 183 28.34 28.96 -7.86
CA PHE A 183 28.61 30.02 -6.90
C PHE A 183 28.23 29.61 -5.48
N TRP A 184 28.77 30.33 -4.50
CA TRP A 184 28.53 30.08 -3.08
C TRP A 184 27.53 31.09 -2.52
N ILE A 185 26.46 30.56 -1.90
CA ILE A 185 25.44 31.34 -1.20
C ILE A 185 25.86 31.43 0.28
N ASN A 186 25.87 32.65 0.83
CA ASN A 186 26.12 32.92 2.25
C ASN A 186 24.83 33.38 2.93
N ASN A 187 24.79 33.25 4.27
CA ASN A 187 23.71 33.76 5.12
C ASN A 187 22.31 33.22 4.74
N PHE A 188 22.24 31.97 4.27
CA PHE A 188 20.98 31.29 4.01
C PHE A 188 20.33 30.89 5.34
N TYR A 189 19.06 31.21 5.54
CA TYR A 189 18.30 30.76 6.70
C TYR A 189 17.30 29.70 6.24
N MET A 190 17.55 28.44 6.58
CA MET A 190 16.79 27.32 6.01
C MET A 190 15.29 27.34 6.39
N PRO A 191 14.89 27.62 7.65
CA PRO A 191 13.48 27.67 8.03
C PRO A 191 12.75 28.85 7.38
N HIS A 192 12.29 28.63 6.16
CA HIS A 192 11.56 29.60 5.36
C HIS A 192 10.68 28.88 4.32
N TYR A 193 9.69 29.59 3.81
CA TYR A 193 8.85 29.19 2.69
C TYR A 193 8.33 30.44 1.98
N TYR A 194 7.80 30.28 0.77
CA TYR A 194 7.15 31.37 0.03
C TYR A 194 5.63 31.19 0.04
N THR A 195 4.90 32.27 0.29
CA THR A 195 3.47 32.40 -0.05
C THR A 195 3.34 33.17 -1.36
N TRP A 196 2.32 32.87 -2.16
CA TRP A 196 2.09 33.52 -3.44
C TRP A 196 0.64 34.02 -3.58
N SER A 197 0.42 34.89 -4.54
CA SER A 197 -0.90 35.28 -5.03
C SER A 197 -0.91 35.21 -6.54
N ASP A 198 -1.87 34.46 -7.08
CA ASP A 198 -2.12 34.37 -8.52
C ASP A 198 -2.32 35.78 -9.11
N THR A 199 -1.42 36.14 -10.00
CA THR A 199 -1.33 37.47 -10.62
C THR A 199 -2.04 37.50 -11.98
N ASN A 200 -2.29 36.35 -12.60
CA ASN A 200 -2.83 36.23 -13.95
C ASN A 200 -4.29 35.70 -13.98
N GLY A 201 -4.72 34.98 -12.93
CA GLY A 201 -6.05 34.41 -12.73
C GLY A 201 -6.24 32.96 -13.22
N ASP A 202 -5.18 32.19 -13.48
CA ASP A 202 -5.24 30.82 -14.01
C ASP A 202 -5.04 29.70 -12.96
N ASN A 203 -4.80 30.04 -11.70
CA ASN A 203 -4.48 29.14 -10.58
C ASN A 203 -3.19 28.30 -10.74
N ILE A 204 -2.23 28.70 -11.59
CA ILE A 204 -0.92 28.06 -11.76
C ILE A 204 0.16 28.90 -11.07
N VAL A 205 1.18 28.26 -10.48
CA VAL A 205 2.30 28.96 -9.83
C VAL A 205 3.33 29.41 -10.87
N ASP A 206 3.17 30.65 -11.34
CA ASP A 206 3.98 31.23 -12.41
C ASP A 206 5.32 31.80 -11.89
N PRO A 207 6.41 31.80 -12.69
CA PRO A 207 7.67 32.45 -12.33
C PRO A 207 7.52 33.93 -11.94
N THR A 208 6.51 34.60 -12.49
CA THR A 208 6.23 36.03 -12.36
C THR A 208 5.19 36.39 -11.30
N ASP A 209 4.59 35.41 -10.61
CA ASP A 209 3.59 35.73 -9.59
C ASP A 209 4.15 36.55 -8.44
N ALA A 210 3.32 37.43 -7.90
CA ALA A 210 3.60 38.13 -6.67
C ALA A 210 3.70 37.13 -5.51
N HIS A 211 4.85 37.16 -4.82
CA HIS A 211 5.18 36.23 -3.76
C HIS A 211 5.84 36.96 -2.58
N VAL A 212 5.82 36.31 -1.41
CA VAL A 212 6.37 36.82 -0.17
C VAL A 212 7.16 35.70 0.51
N LEU A 213 8.45 35.97 0.75
CA LEU A 213 9.31 35.15 1.59
C LEU A 213 8.86 35.26 3.06
N VAL A 214 8.58 34.13 3.69
CA VAL A 214 8.31 34.04 5.13
C VAL A 214 9.41 33.21 5.79
N GLU A 215 10.15 33.83 6.71
CA GLU A 215 11.18 33.15 7.50
C GLU A 215 10.65 32.79 8.90
N ILE A 216 10.92 31.58 9.36
CA ILE A 216 10.51 31.04 10.67
C ILE A 216 11.53 31.50 11.73
N ARG A 217 11.38 32.72 12.24
CA ARG A 217 12.37 33.41 13.09
C ARG A 217 11.85 33.69 14.51
N PRO A 218 12.72 33.66 15.54
CA PRO A 218 12.34 34.01 16.93
C PRO A 218 11.74 35.41 17.10
N ALA A 219 12.06 36.35 16.18
CA ALA A 219 11.53 37.71 16.18
C ALA A 219 10.04 37.79 15.77
N THR A 220 9.51 36.75 15.15
CA THR A 220 8.10 36.63 14.76
C THR A 220 7.43 35.66 15.75
N PRO A 221 6.74 36.17 16.79
CA PRO A 221 6.30 35.31 17.89
C PRO A 221 5.14 34.38 17.51
N VAL A 222 4.37 34.71 16.46
CA VAL A 222 3.14 34.02 16.05
C VAL A 222 3.02 33.98 14.53
N TYR A 223 2.65 32.81 14.00
CA TYR A 223 2.34 32.51 12.60
C TYR A 223 0.84 32.22 12.47
N PHE A 224 0.13 33.05 11.71
CA PHE A 224 -1.30 32.90 11.45
C PHE A 224 -1.58 32.11 10.17
N GLY A 225 -2.83 31.66 10.00
CA GLY A 225 -3.22 30.86 8.84
C GLY A 225 -2.74 29.43 8.99
N ARG A 226 -3.14 28.80 10.10
CA ARG A 226 -2.78 27.43 10.49
C ARG A 226 -4.01 26.65 10.99
N PRO A 227 -5.15 26.62 10.26
CA PRO A 227 -6.39 26.03 10.78
C PRO A 227 -6.29 24.51 11.00
N ASN A 228 -5.50 23.82 10.17
CA ASN A 228 -5.42 22.36 10.13
C ASN A 228 -4.26 21.79 10.97
N ARG A 229 -3.41 22.64 11.55
CA ARG A 229 -2.25 22.27 12.34
C ARG A 229 -2.63 21.78 13.74
N THR A 230 -2.66 20.47 13.93
CA THR A 230 -3.18 19.84 15.15
C THR A 230 -2.25 20.00 16.35
N ASP A 231 -0.96 20.20 16.08
CA ASP A 231 0.10 20.50 17.05
C ASP A 231 -0.02 21.90 17.67
N CYS A 232 -0.66 22.86 16.98
CA CYS A 232 -0.76 24.23 17.47
C CYS A 232 -1.89 24.42 18.48
N ALA A 233 -1.53 24.78 19.71
CA ALA A 233 -2.47 24.93 20.84
C ALA A 233 -3.47 26.07 20.65
N ALA A 234 -3.13 27.08 19.84
CA ALA A 234 -3.91 28.31 19.64
C ALA A 234 -4.44 28.47 18.20
N ARG A 235 -4.79 27.36 17.52
CA ARG A 235 -5.37 27.35 16.16
C ARG A 235 -6.42 28.47 15.94
N PRO A 236 -6.37 29.19 14.80
CA PRO A 236 -5.54 28.97 13.62
C PRO A 236 -4.18 29.71 13.66
N ALA A 237 -3.59 29.86 14.85
CA ALA A 237 -2.27 30.45 15.05
C ALA A 237 -1.31 29.47 15.74
N CYS A 238 -0.05 29.47 15.30
CA CYS A 238 1.06 28.74 15.89
C CYS A 238 2.08 29.74 16.45
N THR A 239 2.69 29.46 17.59
CA THR A 239 3.85 30.20 18.09
C THR A 239 5.10 29.93 17.26
N TYR A 240 6.15 30.74 17.42
CA TYR A 240 7.47 30.43 16.85
C TYR A 240 7.95 29.01 17.21
N ALA A 241 7.72 28.57 18.45
CA ALA A 241 8.17 27.26 18.92
C ALA A 241 7.46 26.10 18.21
N GLU A 242 6.13 26.18 18.04
CA GLU A 242 5.34 25.19 17.29
C GLU A 242 5.72 25.19 15.80
N GLU A 243 5.92 26.37 15.20
CA GLU A 243 6.27 26.47 13.77
C GLU A 243 7.70 25.96 13.46
N ILE A 244 8.69 26.26 14.30
CA ILE A 244 10.06 25.77 14.11
C ILE A 244 10.21 24.27 14.41
N GLN A 245 9.41 23.73 15.35
CA GLN A 245 9.35 22.30 15.63
C GLN A 245 8.78 21.53 14.43
N ASN A 246 7.68 22.01 13.85
CA ASN A 246 7.06 21.41 12.67
C ASN A 246 8.00 21.45 11.45
N PHE A 247 8.75 22.54 11.26
CA PHE A 247 9.77 22.63 10.21
C PHE A 247 10.94 21.64 10.45
N ALA A 248 11.38 21.45 11.70
CA ALA A 248 12.41 20.47 12.03
C ALA A 248 11.94 19.03 11.81
N ASN A 249 10.68 18.72 12.16
CA ASN A 249 10.07 17.42 11.88
C ASN A 249 9.94 17.18 10.36
N TRP A 250 9.46 18.15 9.57
CA TRP A 250 9.47 18.05 8.11
C TRP A 250 10.89 17.79 7.57
N PHE A 251 11.88 18.55 8.05
CA PHE A 251 13.25 18.44 7.57
C PHE A 251 13.79 17.01 7.76
N SER A 252 13.69 16.44 8.96
CA SER A 252 14.25 15.10 9.19
C SER A 252 13.36 13.96 8.69
N TYR A 253 12.03 14.09 8.66
CA TYR A 253 11.11 12.98 8.39
C TYR A 253 10.40 13.02 7.03
N TYR A 254 10.46 14.13 6.27
CA TYR A 254 9.64 14.31 5.05
C TYR A 254 10.31 15.09 3.90
N ARG A 255 11.58 15.52 4.02
CA ARG A 255 12.21 16.39 2.99
C ARG A 255 12.58 15.71 1.67
N LYS A 256 12.67 14.38 1.66
CA LYS A 256 13.00 13.50 0.51
C LYS A 256 11.78 12.63 0.16
N ARG A 257 11.65 12.17 -1.09
CA ARG A 257 10.52 11.30 -1.48
C ARG A 257 10.54 9.96 -0.75
N GLU A 258 11.71 9.35 -0.58
CA GLU A 258 11.91 8.15 0.26
C GLU A 258 11.50 8.39 1.72
N PHE A 259 11.75 9.57 2.28
CA PHE A 259 11.39 9.87 3.66
C PHE A 259 9.87 9.96 3.84
N VAL A 260 9.16 10.49 2.84
CA VAL A 260 7.70 10.49 2.78
C VAL A 260 7.15 9.07 2.64
N ALA A 261 7.75 8.23 1.79
CA ALA A 261 7.37 6.82 1.66
C ALA A 261 7.58 6.05 2.98
N LYS A 262 8.77 6.16 3.59
CA LYS A 262 9.10 5.62 4.93
C LYS A 262 8.09 6.07 6.00
N ALA A 263 7.73 7.35 6.02
CA ALA A 263 6.70 7.86 6.93
C ALA A 263 5.34 7.17 6.70
N ALA A 264 4.93 7.02 5.45
CA ALA A 264 3.61 6.52 5.08
C ALA A 264 3.47 5.00 5.32
N TYR A 265 4.42 4.20 4.83
CA TYR A 265 4.48 2.76 5.11
C TYR A 265 4.71 2.47 6.59
N GLY A 266 5.52 3.27 7.28
CA GLY A 266 5.75 3.13 8.72
C GLY A 266 4.51 3.38 9.58
N GLN A 267 3.69 4.37 9.21
CA GLN A 267 2.37 4.58 9.84
C GLN A 267 1.40 3.44 9.57
N VAL A 268 1.51 2.80 8.41
CA VAL A 268 0.69 1.64 8.00
C VAL A 268 1.11 0.37 8.77
N ILE A 269 2.38 -0.02 8.70
CA ILE A 269 2.93 -1.23 9.34
C ILE A 269 2.82 -1.13 10.86
N GLY A 270 3.20 0.03 11.43
CA GLY A 270 3.10 0.27 12.88
C GLY A 270 1.67 0.11 13.44
N GLY A 271 0.65 0.43 12.64
CA GLY A 271 -0.77 0.29 12.98
C GLY A 271 -1.42 -1.04 12.60
N ALA A 272 -0.72 -1.92 11.88
CA ALA A 272 -1.26 -3.19 11.40
C ALA A 272 -1.40 -4.25 12.52
N SER A 273 -2.36 -5.16 12.41
CA SER A 273 -2.50 -6.35 13.26
C SER A 273 -3.33 -7.40 12.51
N ASN A 274 -3.23 -8.67 12.90
CA ASN A 274 -3.99 -9.80 12.31
C ASN A 274 -3.80 -9.92 10.78
N THR A 275 -2.55 -9.77 10.33
CA THR A 275 -2.18 -9.74 8.91
C THR A 275 -0.70 -10.12 8.76
N ARG A 276 -0.33 -10.73 7.64
CA ARG A 276 1.06 -11.02 7.33
C ARG A 276 1.60 -9.98 6.35
N MET A 277 2.76 -9.42 6.67
CA MET A 277 3.38 -8.38 5.86
C MET A 277 4.84 -8.71 5.57
N GLY A 278 5.30 -8.30 4.40
CA GLY A 278 6.70 -8.29 3.99
C GLY A 278 6.93 -7.14 3.02
N LEU A 279 8.19 -6.81 2.74
CA LEU A 279 8.55 -5.77 1.78
C LEU A 279 9.70 -6.21 0.87
N VAL A 280 9.67 -5.75 -0.37
CA VAL A 280 10.78 -5.88 -1.31
C VAL A 280 11.02 -4.57 -2.05
N THR A 281 12.27 -4.30 -2.42
CA THR A 281 12.63 -3.13 -3.24
C THR A 281 13.09 -3.51 -4.64
N LEU A 282 13.28 -2.53 -5.52
CA LEU A 282 13.65 -2.77 -6.93
C LEU A 282 15.11 -3.20 -7.08
N HIS A 283 16.01 -2.71 -6.22
CA HIS A 283 17.45 -3.01 -6.29
C HIS A 283 17.99 -3.80 -5.11
N ASN A 284 17.20 -3.99 -4.04
CA ASN A 284 17.67 -4.55 -2.77
C ASN A 284 18.85 -3.71 -2.22
N ASN A 285 18.79 -2.39 -2.35
CA ASN A 285 19.81 -1.47 -1.83
C ASN A 285 19.94 -1.66 -0.31
N ASN A 286 21.15 -1.62 0.22
CA ASN A 286 21.50 -1.99 1.61
C ASN A 286 21.14 -3.44 2.04
N ASN A 287 20.70 -4.30 1.10
CA ASN A 287 20.07 -5.62 1.35
C ASN A 287 18.65 -5.54 1.93
N VAL A 288 17.93 -4.45 1.67
CA VAL A 288 16.55 -4.25 2.13
C VAL A 288 15.55 -5.10 1.35
N ASN A 289 15.15 -6.20 1.97
CA ASN A 289 14.06 -7.09 1.57
C ASN A 289 13.66 -7.91 2.81
N GLU A 290 12.40 -7.82 3.26
CA GLU A 290 11.88 -8.64 4.36
C GLU A 290 10.75 -9.58 3.91
N SER A 291 10.85 -10.82 4.34
CA SER A 291 9.93 -11.91 4.05
C SER A 291 8.55 -11.69 4.68
N ILE A 292 7.54 -12.45 4.23
CA ILE A 292 6.16 -12.25 4.71
C ILE A 292 5.95 -13.02 6.01
N ALA A 293 5.87 -12.29 7.12
CA ALA A 293 5.68 -12.80 8.48
C ALA A 293 4.41 -12.23 9.13
N SER A 294 3.92 -12.88 10.19
CA SER A 294 2.71 -12.48 10.92
C SER A 294 3.02 -11.27 11.83
N MET A 295 2.28 -10.17 11.65
CA MET A 295 2.55 -8.92 12.36
C MET A 295 2.01 -8.95 13.79
N ASN A 296 2.91 -8.99 14.77
CA ASN A 296 2.61 -8.82 16.19
C ASN A 296 2.14 -7.39 16.53
N ASP A 297 1.44 -7.21 17.65
CA ASP A 297 0.83 -5.92 18.00
C ASP A 297 1.86 -4.79 18.22
N ASP A 298 2.98 -5.08 18.88
CA ASP A 298 3.96 -4.08 19.35
C ASP A 298 5.02 -3.71 18.28
N PRO A 299 5.11 -2.45 17.81
CA PRO A 299 6.10 -2.01 16.81
C PRO A 299 7.55 -1.93 17.33
N PHE A 300 7.82 -2.29 18.59
CA PHE A 300 9.16 -2.31 19.20
C PHE A 300 9.62 -3.72 19.58
N THR A 301 9.02 -4.77 19.01
CA THR A 301 9.48 -6.16 19.15
C THR A 301 9.13 -7.00 17.91
N GLY A 302 9.94 -8.04 17.62
CA GLY A 302 9.57 -9.14 16.72
C GLY A 302 9.39 -8.74 15.25
N GLU A 303 8.64 -9.53 14.50
CA GLU A 303 8.47 -9.40 13.05
C GLU A 303 8.06 -7.98 12.59
N LYS A 304 7.25 -7.26 13.39
CA LYS A 304 6.88 -5.87 13.09
C LYS A 304 8.04 -4.88 13.29
N GLU A 305 8.88 -5.07 14.30
CA GLU A 305 10.09 -4.26 14.50
C GLU A 305 11.08 -4.51 13.35
N GLU A 306 11.28 -5.78 12.98
CA GLU A 306 12.17 -6.20 11.89
C GLU A 306 11.71 -5.60 10.54
N LEU A 307 10.41 -5.69 10.22
CA LEU A 307 9.85 -5.09 9.00
C LEU A 307 9.93 -3.55 8.98
N LEU A 308 9.80 -2.89 10.13
CA LEU A 308 9.98 -1.44 10.24
C LEU A 308 11.45 -1.02 10.09
N ASP A 309 12.38 -1.77 10.69
CA ASP A 309 13.82 -1.50 10.59
C ASP A 309 14.29 -1.59 9.12
N GLU A 310 13.91 -2.66 8.40
CA GLU A 310 14.21 -2.83 6.98
C GLU A 310 13.60 -1.70 6.11
N LEU A 311 12.34 -1.32 6.35
CA LEU A 311 11.72 -0.16 5.67
C LEU A 311 12.57 1.11 5.85
N TYR A 312 13.10 1.34 7.05
CA TYR A 312 13.88 2.54 7.36
C TYR A 312 15.32 2.49 6.85
N GLN A 313 15.86 1.29 6.58
CA GLN A 313 17.16 1.09 5.90
C GLN A 313 17.15 1.37 4.39
N MET A 314 15.98 1.47 3.74
CA MET A 314 15.87 1.75 2.28
C MET A 314 16.72 2.96 1.85
N ALA A 315 17.33 2.90 0.67
CA ALA A 315 18.09 4.03 0.09
C ALA A 315 17.89 4.13 -1.43
N GLY A 316 17.53 5.33 -1.90
CA GLY A 316 17.29 5.60 -3.33
C GLY A 316 18.55 5.56 -4.21
N ALA A 317 18.74 4.49 -4.99
CA ALA A 317 19.80 4.40 -5.99
C ALA A 317 19.42 3.46 -7.16
N GLY A 318 19.86 3.79 -8.37
CA GLY A 318 19.64 2.97 -9.57
C GLY A 318 18.49 3.43 -10.47
N GLY A 319 18.13 2.58 -11.45
CA GLY A 319 16.99 2.80 -12.36
C GLY A 319 15.66 2.38 -11.74
N THR A 320 14.63 2.10 -12.53
CA THR A 320 13.29 1.73 -12.03
C THR A 320 12.80 0.45 -12.73
N PRO A 321 13.39 -0.73 -12.45
CA PRO A 321 13.11 -2.00 -13.14
C PRO A 321 11.77 -2.64 -12.74
N LEU A 322 10.74 -1.83 -12.51
CA LEU A 322 9.47 -2.17 -11.85
C LEU A 322 8.82 -3.46 -12.36
N ARG A 323 8.77 -3.66 -13.68
CA ARG A 323 8.22 -4.89 -14.30
C ARG A 323 8.93 -6.17 -13.87
N ASN A 324 10.27 -6.16 -13.76
CA ASN A 324 11.00 -7.34 -13.30
C ASN A 324 10.76 -7.60 -11.81
N ALA A 325 10.71 -6.55 -11.00
CA ALA A 325 10.45 -6.70 -9.57
C ALA A 325 9.01 -7.15 -9.28
N PHE A 326 8.04 -6.69 -10.07
CA PHE A 326 6.64 -7.08 -9.99
C PHE A 326 6.40 -8.53 -10.43
N ASP A 327 7.05 -8.98 -11.50
CA ASP A 327 7.07 -10.41 -11.86
C ASP A 327 7.67 -11.27 -10.74
N ASN A 328 8.78 -10.86 -10.13
CA ASN A 328 9.36 -11.58 -9.00
C ASN A 328 8.48 -11.56 -7.74
N ALA A 329 7.65 -10.53 -7.55
CA ALA A 329 6.69 -10.44 -6.45
C ALA A 329 5.56 -11.47 -6.64
N GLY A 330 5.04 -11.59 -7.87
CA GLY A 330 4.11 -12.65 -8.26
C GLY A 330 4.71 -14.04 -8.01
N ARG A 331 5.85 -14.36 -8.63
CA ARG A 331 6.58 -15.64 -8.42
C ARG A 331 6.77 -16.00 -6.95
N TYR A 332 7.13 -15.03 -6.11
CA TYR A 332 7.31 -15.26 -4.68
C TYR A 332 6.00 -15.65 -3.98
N LEU A 333 4.89 -14.96 -4.27
CA LEU A 333 3.56 -15.33 -3.76
C LEU A 333 3.06 -16.68 -4.33
N SER A 334 3.42 -17.02 -5.57
CA SER A 334 3.23 -18.34 -6.19
C SER A 334 4.14 -19.45 -5.62
N CYS A 335 5.03 -19.12 -4.67
CA CYS A 335 6.05 -20.02 -4.14
C CYS A 335 7.03 -20.60 -5.18
N GLU A 336 7.26 -19.86 -6.27
CA GLU A 336 8.20 -20.19 -7.33
C GLU A 336 9.61 -19.60 -7.12
N GLY A 337 10.54 -20.01 -7.98
CA GLY A 337 11.89 -19.47 -8.04
C GLY A 337 11.89 -17.99 -8.46
N ASN A 338 12.26 -17.13 -7.52
CA ASN A 338 12.28 -15.68 -7.64
C ASN A 338 13.64 -15.10 -7.20
N ALA A 339 13.83 -13.79 -7.36
CA ALA A 339 15.07 -13.07 -7.06
C ALA A 339 15.18 -12.56 -5.60
N PHE A 340 14.13 -12.67 -4.79
CA PHE A 340 14.05 -12.10 -3.44
C PHE A 340 14.34 -13.15 -2.36
N PHE A 341 13.55 -14.21 -2.31
CA PHE A 341 13.53 -15.17 -1.19
C PHE A 341 13.49 -16.62 -1.67
N GLY A 342 14.15 -17.51 -0.94
CA GLY A 342 14.11 -18.97 -1.18
C GLY A 342 12.96 -19.70 -0.48
N SER A 343 12.09 -18.97 0.24
CA SER A 343 10.97 -19.51 1.03
C SER A 343 9.62 -19.23 0.37
N CYS A 344 8.69 -20.16 0.53
CA CYS A 344 7.27 -19.99 0.19
C CYS A 344 6.58 -19.18 1.30
N PRO A 345 5.95 -18.02 1.02
CA PRO A 345 5.24 -17.21 2.02
C PRO A 345 3.87 -17.79 2.41
N ALA A 346 3.33 -18.69 1.58
CA ALA A 346 2.01 -19.24 1.76
C ALA A 346 1.93 -20.19 2.97
N LEU A 347 0.81 -20.10 3.70
CA LEU A 347 0.47 -21.04 4.75
C LEU A 347 0.14 -22.42 4.14
N SER A 348 0.51 -23.49 4.85
CA SER A 348 0.07 -24.85 4.53
C SER A 348 -1.45 -24.99 4.70
N ASP A 349 -2.07 -25.90 3.96
CA ASP A 349 -3.52 -26.23 4.04
C ASP A 349 -4.00 -26.45 5.49
N ALA A 350 -3.21 -27.14 6.31
CA ALA A 350 -3.51 -27.39 7.73
C ALA A 350 -3.60 -26.12 8.60
N ASN A 351 -3.05 -25.00 8.12
CA ASN A 351 -3.11 -23.67 8.73
C ASN A 351 -4.02 -22.72 7.92
N GLY A 352 -4.91 -23.26 7.07
CA GLY A 352 -5.86 -22.49 6.26
C GLY A 352 -5.31 -22.00 4.92
N GLY A 353 -4.20 -22.57 4.43
CA GLY A 353 -3.58 -22.20 3.16
C GLY A 353 -4.55 -22.04 1.99
N GLU A 354 -5.54 -22.93 1.86
CA GLU A 354 -6.61 -22.91 0.85
C GLU A 354 -7.56 -21.69 0.91
N CYS A 355 -7.57 -20.93 2.00
CA CYS A 355 -8.35 -19.71 2.18
C CYS A 355 -7.49 -18.43 2.25
N GLN A 356 -6.16 -18.54 2.02
CA GLN A 356 -5.25 -17.40 2.17
C GLN A 356 -5.22 -16.50 0.92
N GLN A 357 -5.78 -15.30 1.05
CA GLN A 357 -5.67 -14.24 0.04
C GLN A 357 -4.26 -13.64 -0.02
N ASN A 358 -3.81 -13.25 -1.22
CA ASN A 358 -2.49 -12.67 -1.46
C ASN A 358 -2.63 -11.31 -2.14
N PHE A 359 -1.92 -10.31 -1.64
CA PHE A 359 -2.01 -8.92 -2.07
C PHE A 359 -0.62 -8.36 -2.33
N THR A 360 -0.45 -7.61 -3.42
CA THR A 360 0.73 -6.78 -3.65
C THR A 360 0.32 -5.31 -3.68
N ILE A 361 1.03 -4.46 -2.94
CA ILE A 361 0.91 -3.00 -3.00
C ILE A 361 2.20 -2.45 -3.59
N MET A 362 2.15 -2.11 -4.88
CA MET A 362 3.27 -1.58 -5.66
C MET A 362 3.28 -0.05 -5.64
N MET A 363 4.44 0.58 -5.46
CA MET A 363 4.58 2.04 -5.45
C MET A 363 5.79 2.50 -6.26
N THR A 364 5.67 3.65 -6.94
CA THR A 364 6.77 4.33 -7.64
C THR A 364 6.61 5.85 -7.62
N ASP A 365 7.74 6.57 -7.62
CA ASP A 365 7.79 8.03 -7.76
C ASP A 365 8.19 8.50 -9.18
N GLY A 366 8.28 7.54 -10.11
CA GLY A 366 8.91 7.73 -11.41
C GLY A 366 8.33 6.82 -12.47
N PHE A 367 9.10 6.63 -13.55
CA PHE A 367 8.66 5.91 -14.73
C PHE A 367 9.53 4.68 -14.94
N TYR A 368 8.90 3.51 -15.02
CA TYR A 368 9.65 2.27 -15.14
C TYR A 368 10.55 2.26 -16.39
N ASN A 369 11.65 1.54 -16.29
CA ASN A 369 12.68 1.43 -17.31
C ASN A 369 13.35 0.05 -17.24
N GLY A 370 14.28 -0.20 -18.17
CA GLY A 370 14.85 -1.54 -18.38
C GLY A 370 13.98 -2.46 -19.23
N GLY A 371 14.59 -3.56 -19.67
CA GLY A 371 13.91 -4.61 -20.43
C GLY A 371 13.13 -5.56 -19.52
N PHE A 372 12.00 -6.04 -20.01
CA PHE A 372 11.23 -7.16 -19.48
C PHE A 372 10.63 -7.90 -20.68
N GLY A 373 10.40 -9.21 -20.56
CA GLY A 373 9.89 -10.00 -21.67
C GLY A 373 9.89 -11.49 -21.42
N GLY A 374 9.00 -12.20 -22.11
CA GLY A 374 8.84 -13.65 -22.02
C GLY A 374 7.46 -14.09 -21.49
N LEU A 375 6.65 -13.13 -21.03
CA LEU A 375 5.28 -13.34 -20.53
C LEU A 375 4.31 -13.46 -21.72
N GLY A 376 4.14 -12.40 -22.49
CA GLY A 376 3.16 -12.36 -23.59
C GLY A 376 2.23 -11.17 -23.47
N ASN A 377 1.00 -11.34 -23.96
CA ASN A 377 -0.11 -10.39 -23.86
C ASN A 377 -1.28 -11.07 -23.13
N THR A 378 -1.09 -11.37 -21.85
CA THR A 378 -1.99 -12.22 -21.04
C THR A 378 -3.35 -11.57 -20.89
N ASP A 379 -3.42 -10.25 -20.73
CA ASP A 379 -4.70 -9.55 -20.62
C ASP A 379 -5.52 -9.48 -21.92
N GLY A 380 -4.95 -9.94 -23.05
CA GLY A 380 -5.58 -9.86 -24.36
C GLY A 380 -5.65 -11.15 -25.16
N ASP A 381 -5.25 -12.32 -24.64
CA ASP A 381 -5.24 -13.56 -25.43
C ASP A 381 -6.54 -14.40 -25.40
N ASN A 382 -7.46 -14.11 -24.46
CA ASN A 382 -8.79 -14.73 -24.31
C ASN A 382 -8.74 -16.24 -24.00
N ASP A 383 -7.79 -16.67 -23.16
CA ASP A 383 -7.74 -18.06 -22.70
C ASP A 383 -8.49 -18.29 -21.36
N THR A 384 -8.72 -17.24 -20.55
CA THR A 384 -9.52 -17.29 -19.31
C THR A 384 -10.84 -16.50 -19.41
N PRO A 385 -11.74 -16.58 -18.39
CA PRO A 385 -12.87 -15.66 -18.25
C PRO A 385 -12.50 -14.31 -17.61
N TRP A 386 -11.23 -14.10 -17.26
CA TRP A 386 -10.77 -12.97 -16.44
C TRP A 386 -10.14 -11.84 -17.26
N ASP A 387 -9.61 -12.17 -18.43
CA ASP A 387 -9.17 -11.21 -19.45
C ASP A 387 -10.35 -10.68 -20.29
N SER A 388 -10.08 -9.90 -21.35
CA SER A 388 -11.15 -9.43 -22.24
C SER A 388 -10.73 -9.16 -23.69
N GLY A 389 -9.56 -9.64 -24.10
CA GLY A 389 -8.98 -9.31 -25.41
C GLY A 389 -8.56 -7.85 -25.59
N ASN A 390 -7.80 -7.58 -26.65
CA ASN A 390 -7.13 -6.30 -26.95
C ASN A 390 -8.03 -5.06 -27.13
N ALA A 391 -9.33 -5.17 -26.87
CA ALA A 391 -10.31 -4.10 -26.97
C ALA A 391 -11.38 -4.13 -25.86
N GLY A 392 -11.21 -4.99 -24.85
CA GLY A 392 -12.07 -5.01 -23.66
C GLY A 392 -11.66 -3.98 -22.60
N PRO A 393 -12.24 -4.03 -21.40
CA PRO A 393 -11.84 -3.16 -20.30
C PRO A 393 -10.55 -3.61 -19.61
N TYR A 394 -10.20 -4.90 -19.67
CA TYR A 394 -8.99 -5.45 -19.07
C TYR A 394 -7.82 -5.60 -20.05
N GLY A 395 -8.10 -5.77 -21.34
CA GLY A 395 -7.08 -6.16 -22.31
C GLY A 395 -6.57 -5.03 -23.21
N ASP A 396 -5.29 -5.08 -23.58
CA ASP A 396 -4.72 -4.22 -24.62
C ASP A 396 -3.95 -4.98 -25.73
N GLY A 397 -3.27 -4.25 -26.61
CA GLY A 397 -2.58 -4.79 -27.80
C GLY A 397 -1.06 -4.82 -27.73
N GLU A 398 -0.50 -4.51 -26.57
CA GLU A 398 0.93 -4.52 -26.32
C GLU A 398 1.37 -5.92 -25.82
N SER A 399 2.43 -6.01 -25.04
CA SER A 399 2.88 -7.27 -24.42
C SER A 399 3.97 -6.99 -23.38
N ASN A 400 4.00 -7.76 -22.31
CA ASN A 400 4.95 -7.64 -21.19
C ASN A 400 4.88 -6.24 -20.54
N THR A 401 3.67 -5.71 -20.38
CA THR A 401 3.30 -4.51 -19.63
C THR A 401 3.21 -4.80 -18.11
N LEU A 402 2.83 -3.83 -17.28
CA LEU A 402 2.41 -4.12 -15.89
C LEU A 402 0.98 -4.68 -15.85
N GLY A 403 0.11 -4.27 -16.79
CA GLY A 403 -1.21 -4.86 -17.02
C GLY A 403 -1.15 -6.38 -17.19
N ASP A 404 -0.25 -6.85 -18.07
CA ASP A 404 0.00 -8.27 -18.32
C ASP A 404 0.42 -9.04 -17.06
N ILE A 405 1.43 -8.51 -16.35
CA ILE A 405 1.96 -9.15 -15.13
C ILE A 405 0.86 -9.24 -14.06
N ALA A 406 0.02 -8.22 -13.94
CA ALA A 406 -1.09 -8.25 -13.00
C ALA A 406 -2.21 -9.21 -13.41
N MET A 407 -2.42 -9.46 -14.71
CA MET A 407 -3.40 -10.44 -15.16
C MET A 407 -2.91 -11.88 -14.95
N GLU A 408 -1.67 -12.20 -15.34
CA GLU A 408 -1.05 -13.53 -15.14
C GLU A 408 -1.30 -14.03 -13.70
N TYR A 409 -0.85 -13.26 -12.71
CA TYR A 409 -0.96 -13.66 -11.31
C TYR A 409 -2.37 -13.47 -10.72
N TYR A 410 -3.33 -12.90 -11.45
CA TYR A 410 -4.75 -12.85 -11.06
C TYR A 410 -5.56 -14.02 -11.64
N GLU A 411 -5.29 -14.42 -12.89
CA GLU A 411 -6.09 -15.38 -13.64
C GLU A 411 -5.65 -16.83 -13.43
N ASP A 412 -4.34 -17.06 -13.30
CA ASP A 412 -3.78 -18.37 -12.98
C ASP A 412 -3.96 -18.76 -11.50
N ASP A 413 -4.11 -20.06 -11.25
CA ASP A 413 -4.01 -20.63 -9.90
C ASP A 413 -2.53 -20.62 -9.47
N ILE A 414 -2.14 -19.61 -8.70
CA ILE A 414 -0.74 -19.41 -8.27
C ILE A 414 -0.24 -20.49 -7.30
N ARG A 415 -1.09 -21.41 -6.81
CA ARG A 415 -0.68 -22.54 -5.96
C ARG A 415 -1.35 -23.86 -6.40
N PRO A 416 -1.02 -24.35 -7.61
CA PRO A 416 -1.72 -25.47 -8.23
C PRO A 416 -1.59 -26.75 -7.40
N GLY A 417 -2.73 -27.31 -7.01
CA GLY A 417 -2.81 -28.47 -6.11
C GLY A 417 -3.25 -28.13 -4.67
N THR A 418 -3.35 -26.84 -4.33
CA THR A 418 -4.12 -26.35 -3.18
C THR A 418 -5.62 -26.45 -3.51
N ALA A 419 -6.50 -26.47 -2.51
CA ALA A 419 -7.94 -26.34 -2.76
C ALA A 419 -8.33 -24.88 -3.06
N ASN A 420 -9.28 -24.70 -3.98
CA ASN A 420 -9.76 -23.39 -4.43
C ASN A 420 -10.92 -22.93 -3.55
N ASN A 421 -10.58 -22.56 -2.31
CA ASN A 421 -11.53 -22.16 -1.26
C ASN A 421 -11.42 -20.66 -0.93
N LEU A 422 -10.88 -19.82 -1.82
CA LEU A 422 -11.02 -18.37 -1.68
C LEU A 422 -12.50 -17.99 -1.84
N THR A 423 -12.98 -17.11 -0.96
CA THR A 423 -14.37 -16.62 -0.99
C THR A 423 -14.38 -15.26 -1.69
N PRO A 424 -15.08 -15.12 -2.84
CA PRO A 424 -15.24 -13.85 -3.52
C PRO A 424 -15.77 -12.74 -2.59
N PRO A 425 -15.15 -11.55 -2.55
CA PRO A 425 -15.68 -10.42 -1.81
C PRO A 425 -17.05 -9.95 -2.36
N PRO A 426 -17.96 -9.47 -1.49
CA PRO A 426 -19.24 -8.90 -1.92
C PRO A 426 -19.06 -7.76 -2.92
N GLY A 427 -19.86 -7.78 -3.98
CA GLY A 427 -19.89 -6.73 -5.01
C GLY A 427 -19.27 -7.11 -6.35
N GLY A 428 -18.73 -8.33 -6.51
CA GLY A 428 -18.26 -8.84 -7.81
C GLY A 428 -16.98 -8.17 -8.32
N VAL A 429 -16.21 -7.52 -7.44
CA VAL A 429 -14.93 -6.88 -7.79
C VAL A 429 -13.82 -7.89 -8.06
N ASP A 430 -13.95 -9.08 -7.50
CA ASP A 430 -13.08 -10.24 -7.60
C ASP A 430 -13.99 -11.45 -7.41
N GLU A 431 -13.96 -12.38 -8.36
CA GLU A 431 -14.76 -13.61 -8.35
C GLU A 431 -13.89 -14.87 -8.46
N ASN A 432 -12.55 -14.74 -8.41
CA ASN A 432 -11.66 -15.87 -8.56
C ASN A 432 -11.55 -16.67 -7.25
N THR A 433 -11.95 -17.95 -7.31
CA THR A 433 -11.92 -18.87 -6.16
C THR A 433 -10.59 -19.63 -6.05
N ALA A 434 -9.79 -19.62 -7.12
CA ALA A 434 -8.42 -20.14 -7.11
C ALA A 434 -7.49 -19.21 -6.35
N GLN A 435 -6.32 -19.74 -5.96
CA GLN A 435 -5.29 -18.91 -5.33
C GLN A 435 -4.77 -17.93 -6.37
N HIS A 436 -4.79 -16.64 -6.05
CA HIS A 436 -4.36 -15.58 -6.95
C HIS A 436 -3.79 -14.38 -6.18
N MET A 437 -3.24 -13.40 -6.89
CA MET A 437 -2.69 -12.14 -6.38
C MET A 437 -3.58 -10.96 -6.79
N VAL A 438 -4.07 -10.22 -5.80
CA VAL A 438 -4.74 -8.92 -6.02
C VAL A 438 -3.70 -7.80 -6.01
N THR A 439 -3.73 -6.92 -7.02
CA THR A 439 -2.72 -5.88 -7.23
C THR A 439 -3.28 -4.49 -6.94
N TYR A 440 -2.66 -3.79 -5.99
CA TYR A 440 -2.84 -2.37 -5.74
C TYR A 440 -1.62 -1.60 -6.24
N SER A 441 -1.82 -0.40 -6.76
CA SER A 441 -0.69 0.43 -7.23
C SER A 441 -0.80 1.91 -6.85
N VAL A 442 0.36 2.52 -6.61
CA VAL A 442 0.48 3.89 -6.11
C VAL A 442 1.50 4.68 -6.93
N ALA A 443 1.04 5.74 -7.59
CA ALA A 443 1.86 6.72 -8.29
C ALA A 443 2.11 7.92 -7.36
N PHE A 444 3.36 8.22 -7.02
CA PHE A 444 3.72 9.35 -6.16
C PHE A 444 4.39 10.48 -6.94
N GLY A 445 3.84 11.69 -6.92
CA GLY A 445 4.40 12.86 -7.62
C GLY A 445 4.34 12.81 -9.14
N VAL A 446 3.88 11.71 -9.74
CA VAL A 446 3.73 11.50 -11.19
C VAL A 446 2.26 11.32 -11.57
N SER A 447 1.96 11.45 -12.87
CA SER A 447 0.60 11.37 -13.40
C SER A 447 0.57 10.72 -14.77
N GLY A 448 -0.50 9.96 -15.02
CA GLY A 448 -0.79 9.36 -16.32
C GLY A 448 -1.51 10.30 -17.28
N THR A 449 -1.75 9.84 -18.51
CA THR A 449 -2.61 10.54 -19.48
C THR A 449 -4.10 10.19 -19.30
N VAL A 450 -4.40 9.09 -18.60
CA VAL A 450 -5.73 8.61 -18.26
C VAL A 450 -6.09 9.03 -16.83
N THR A 451 -7.26 9.64 -16.68
CA THR A 451 -7.74 10.19 -15.40
C THR A 451 -8.78 9.31 -14.68
N ALA A 452 -9.31 8.28 -15.33
CA ALA A 452 -10.35 7.41 -14.80
C ALA A 452 -10.08 5.93 -15.12
N MET A 453 -10.59 5.02 -14.29
CA MET A 453 -10.67 3.60 -14.61
C MET A 453 -11.74 3.33 -15.70
N PRO A 454 -11.77 2.13 -16.29
CA PRO A 454 -12.92 1.67 -17.07
C PRO A 454 -14.25 1.83 -16.28
N PRO A 455 -15.37 2.14 -16.96
CA PRO A 455 -16.64 2.42 -16.29
C PRO A 455 -17.31 1.17 -15.71
N ASN A 456 -16.93 -0.02 -16.20
CA ASN A 456 -17.34 -1.35 -15.75
C ASN A 456 -16.42 -2.41 -16.40
N ASP A 457 -16.70 -3.67 -16.11
CA ASP A 457 -16.05 -4.91 -16.54
C ASP A 457 -16.46 -5.42 -17.93
N THR A 458 -17.34 -4.72 -18.66
CA THR A 458 -17.82 -5.15 -20.00
C THR A 458 -17.62 -4.13 -21.13
N ASP A 459 -17.61 -2.82 -20.83
CA ASP A 459 -17.47 -1.77 -21.84
C ASP A 459 -16.01 -1.64 -22.33
N PRO A 460 -15.76 -1.56 -23.65
CA PRO A 460 -14.43 -1.34 -24.22
C PRO A 460 -13.69 -0.14 -23.62
N PHE A 461 -12.42 -0.34 -23.24
CA PHE A 461 -11.52 0.72 -22.80
C PHE A 461 -10.29 0.80 -23.70
N ALA A 462 -9.80 2.02 -23.95
CA ALA A 462 -8.65 2.25 -24.82
C ALA A 462 -7.40 2.55 -23.98
N TRP A 463 -6.77 1.50 -23.46
CA TRP A 463 -5.52 1.60 -22.72
C TRP A 463 -4.40 2.20 -23.60
N PRO A 464 -3.58 3.16 -23.10
CA PRO A 464 -2.56 3.79 -23.91
C PRO A 464 -1.24 3.00 -23.88
N THR A 465 -0.74 2.58 -25.05
CA THR A 465 0.61 2.00 -25.23
C THR A 465 1.67 2.71 -24.37
N PRO A 466 2.42 2.02 -23.48
CA PRO A 466 3.35 2.62 -22.51
C PRO A 466 4.70 3.09 -23.09
N ASN A 467 4.66 3.71 -24.28
CA ASN A 467 5.83 4.18 -25.04
C ASN A 467 6.35 5.57 -24.62
N THR A 468 5.65 6.29 -23.74
CA THR A 468 6.09 7.57 -23.16
C THR A 468 5.94 7.53 -21.65
N ASP A 469 6.68 8.39 -20.96
CA ASP A 469 6.76 8.39 -19.50
C ASP A 469 5.37 8.47 -18.82
N PRO A 470 4.48 9.46 -19.09
CA PRO A 470 3.12 9.45 -18.53
C PRO A 470 2.32 8.17 -18.81
N ARG A 471 2.50 7.55 -19.99
CA ARG A 471 1.76 6.32 -20.34
C ARG A 471 2.22 5.08 -19.56
N ARG A 472 3.42 5.10 -18.97
CA ARG A 472 3.84 4.07 -18.02
C ARG A 472 3.11 4.16 -16.67
N ILE A 473 2.53 5.32 -16.35
CA ILE A 473 1.62 5.47 -15.19
C ILE A 473 0.20 5.06 -15.56
N ASP A 474 -0.18 5.15 -16.83
CA ASP A 474 -1.44 4.54 -17.31
C ASP A 474 -1.36 3.01 -17.26
N ASP A 475 -0.22 2.42 -17.60
CA ASP A 475 0.08 0.99 -17.42
C ASP A 475 0.14 0.58 -15.92
N LEU A 476 0.71 1.42 -15.05
CA LEU A 476 0.62 1.21 -13.59
C LEU A 476 -0.82 1.21 -13.07
N ARG A 477 -1.70 2.04 -13.65
CA ARG A 477 -3.14 2.07 -13.37
C ARG A 477 -3.84 0.82 -13.91
N HIS A 478 -3.49 0.40 -15.13
CA HIS A 478 -3.98 -0.80 -15.79
C HIS A 478 -3.67 -2.07 -14.98
N ALA A 479 -2.46 -2.17 -14.42
CA ALA A 479 -2.07 -3.25 -13.52
C ALA A 479 -2.98 -3.38 -12.29
N ALA A 480 -3.39 -2.27 -11.66
CA ALA A 480 -4.34 -2.35 -10.54
C ALA A 480 -5.72 -2.81 -11.00
N TRP A 481 -6.17 -2.37 -12.18
CA TRP A 481 -7.45 -2.81 -12.75
C TRP A 481 -7.45 -4.32 -13.08
N ASN A 482 -6.40 -4.81 -13.74
CA ASN A 482 -6.25 -6.22 -14.09
C ASN A 482 -6.14 -7.11 -12.85
N GLY A 483 -5.29 -6.74 -11.90
CA GLY A 483 -5.20 -7.42 -10.61
C GLY A 483 -6.34 -7.10 -9.63
N ARG A 484 -7.48 -6.56 -10.10
CA ARG A 484 -8.72 -6.31 -9.35
C ARG A 484 -8.56 -5.46 -8.07
N GLY A 485 -7.52 -4.66 -7.94
CA GLY A 485 -7.30 -3.73 -6.83
C GLY A 485 -7.52 -2.26 -7.21
N ASP A 486 -7.02 -1.35 -6.38
CA ASP A 486 -7.21 0.09 -6.53
C ASP A 486 -5.90 0.80 -6.96
N PHE A 487 -6.02 1.78 -7.86
CA PHE A 487 -4.94 2.71 -8.22
C PHE A 487 -5.06 4.03 -7.45
N TYR A 488 -4.00 4.44 -6.80
CA TYR A 488 -3.90 5.73 -6.10
C TYR A 488 -2.87 6.64 -6.78
N SER A 489 -3.29 7.84 -7.16
CA SER A 489 -2.37 8.91 -7.55
C SER A 489 -2.21 9.88 -6.39
N ALA A 490 -1.03 9.90 -5.79
CA ALA A 490 -0.67 10.75 -4.67
C ALA A 490 0.22 11.89 -5.16
N GLN A 491 -0.28 13.12 -5.11
CA GLN A 491 0.43 14.31 -5.54
C GLN A 491 1.21 14.97 -4.40
N ASP A 492 0.91 14.64 -3.14
CA ASP A 492 1.60 15.14 -1.95
C ASP A 492 1.73 14.05 -0.84
N PRO A 493 2.51 14.29 0.23
CA PRO A 493 2.71 13.32 1.33
C PRO A 493 1.44 12.87 2.04
N THR A 494 0.44 13.74 2.16
CA THR A 494 -0.86 13.43 2.80
C THR A 494 -1.69 12.51 1.92
N GLU A 495 -1.69 12.76 0.61
CA GLU A 495 -2.36 11.89 -0.36
C GLU A 495 -1.69 10.50 -0.42
N LEU A 496 -0.36 10.40 -0.28
CA LEU A 496 0.33 9.10 -0.24
C LEU A 496 -0.11 8.26 0.95
N ILE A 497 -0.10 8.85 2.15
CA ILE A 497 -0.57 8.20 3.38
C ILE A 497 -2.05 7.80 3.25
N THR A 498 -2.87 8.64 2.60
CA THR A 498 -4.29 8.37 2.39
C THR A 498 -4.52 7.22 1.41
N GLY A 499 -3.77 7.16 0.30
CA GLY A 499 -3.84 6.08 -0.68
C GLY A 499 -3.42 4.73 -0.10
N LEU A 500 -2.33 4.67 0.65
CA LEU A 500 -1.87 3.43 1.31
C LEU A 500 -2.84 2.93 2.38
N ARG A 501 -3.45 3.84 3.15
CA ARG A 501 -4.57 3.49 4.05
C ARG A 501 -5.81 3.03 3.28
N GLY A 502 -6.09 3.62 2.13
CA GLY A 502 -7.13 3.18 1.20
C GLY A 502 -6.92 1.73 0.77
N ALA A 503 -5.72 1.40 0.29
CA ALA A 503 -5.36 0.04 -0.13
C ALA A 503 -5.58 -0.98 1.00
N LEU A 504 -5.08 -0.70 2.21
CA LEU A 504 -5.31 -1.58 3.35
C LEU A 504 -6.78 -1.67 3.78
N THR A 505 -7.55 -0.60 3.68
CA THR A 505 -8.99 -0.62 3.98
C THR A 505 -9.75 -1.46 2.96
N SER A 506 -9.38 -1.35 1.68
CA SER A 506 -9.90 -2.18 0.58
C SER A 506 -9.58 -3.66 0.83
N ILE A 507 -8.33 -4.00 1.17
CA ILE A 507 -7.91 -5.36 1.58
C ILE A 507 -8.70 -5.88 2.78
N GLN A 508 -8.78 -5.10 3.87
CA GLN A 508 -9.54 -5.48 5.07
C GLN A 508 -11.02 -5.69 4.79
N SER A 509 -11.62 -4.96 3.85
CA SER A 509 -13.02 -5.15 3.45
C SER A 509 -13.25 -6.49 2.74
N ARG A 510 -12.27 -6.95 1.93
CA ARG A 510 -12.32 -8.25 1.23
C ARG A 510 -12.20 -9.41 2.22
N ILE A 511 -11.31 -9.29 3.20
CA ILE A 511 -11.13 -10.29 4.28
C ILE A 511 -12.32 -10.27 5.25
N GLY A 512 -12.88 -9.09 5.54
CA GLY A 512 -14.01 -8.91 6.47
C GLY A 512 -15.31 -9.59 6.04
N SER A 513 -15.41 -9.99 4.77
CA SER A 513 -16.45 -10.88 4.25
C SER A 513 -16.46 -12.27 4.92
N SER A 514 -15.31 -12.70 5.47
CA SER A 514 -15.12 -13.98 6.16
C SER A 514 -15.69 -13.97 7.59
N ALA A 515 -17.00 -13.78 7.68
CA ALA A 515 -17.72 -13.66 8.95
C ALA A 515 -17.72 -14.95 9.80
N SER A 516 -17.69 -14.78 11.12
CA SER A 516 -17.80 -15.89 12.08
C SER A 516 -19.16 -16.56 12.00
N VAL A 517 -19.19 -17.89 11.93
CA VAL A 517 -20.42 -18.70 11.88
C VAL A 517 -20.82 -19.18 13.28
N ALA A 518 -22.10 -19.01 13.63
CA ALA A 518 -22.68 -19.47 14.88
C ALA A 518 -23.96 -20.29 14.69
N PHE A 519 -24.08 -21.43 15.38
CA PHE A 519 -25.27 -22.30 15.28
C PHE A 519 -26.28 -22.03 16.41
N ASN A 520 -27.58 -22.16 16.12
CA ASN A 520 -28.62 -22.08 17.15
C ASN A 520 -28.72 -23.36 18.04
N THR A 521 -28.03 -24.44 17.66
CA THR A 521 -28.10 -25.76 18.31
C THR A 521 -26.79 -26.52 18.21
N GLY A 522 -26.50 -27.39 19.20
CA GLY A 522 -25.35 -28.31 19.18
C GLY A 522 -25.63 -29.67 18.53
N SER A 523 -26.81 -29.86 17.92
CA SER A 523 -27.19 -31.09 17.24
C SER A 523 -28.19 -30.80 16.12
N LEU A 524 -27.98 -31.39 14.94
CA LEU A 524 -28.85 -31.21 13.77
C LEU A 524 -30.27 -31.74 14.05
N ILE A 525 -31.22 -30.81 14.13
CA ILE A 525 -32.65 -31.02 14.32
C ILE A 525 -33.45 -30.18 13.31
N THR A 526 -34.76 -30.42 13.19
CA THR A 526 -35.64 -29.54 12.43
C THR A 526 -35.58 -28.11 12.97
N ASN A 527 -35.40 -27.12 12.09
CA ASN A 527 -35.15 -25.70 12.41
C ASN A 527 -33.76 -25.43 13.04
N SER A 528 -32.72 -26.17 12.63
CA SER A 528 -31.34 -25.78 12.92
C SER A 528 -30.96 -24.63 11.98
N GLU A 529 -30.46 -23.52 12.53
CA GLU A 529 -30.04 -22.34 11.78
C GLU A 529 -28.53 -22.10 11.96
N VAL A 530 -27.90 -21.65 10.88
CA VAL A 530 -26.57 -21.06 10.82
C VAL A 530 -26.71 -19.54 10.77
N TYR A 531 -26.08 -18.85 11.71
CA TYR A 531 -25.95 -17.40 11.70
C TYR A 531 -24.57 -16.99 11.21
N LEU A 532 -24.51 -16.00 10.32
CA LEU A 532 -23.29 -15.40 9.78
C LEU A 532 -23.29 -13.91 10.12
N ALA A 533 -22.30 -13.48 10.91
CA ALA A 533 -22.21 -12.09 11.38
C ALA A 533 -21.21 -11.27 10.54
N LEU A 534 -21.70 -10.62 9.49
CA LEU A 534 -20.92 -9.75 8.61
C LEU A 534 -20.65 -8.40 9.31
N PHE A 535 -19.44 -7.85 9.15
CA PHE A 535 -19.09 -6.53 9.69
C PHE A 535 -18.28 -5.71 8.69
N ASN A 536 -18.66 -4.44 8.54
CA ASN A 536 -17.94 -3.45 7.76
C ASN A 536 -17.36 -2.37 8.70
N SER A 537 -16.03 -2.29 8.76
CA SER A 537 -15.27 -1.38 9.63
C SER A 537 -15.29 0.09 9.17
N GLU A 538 -15.54 0.36 7.88
CA GLU A 538 -15.67 1.71 7.32
C GLU A 538 -16.95 2.40 7.84
N ARG A 539 -18.07 1.66 7.88
CA ARG A 539 -19.41 2.19 8.15
C ARG A 539 -19.94 1.85 9.54
N TRP A 540 -19.20 1.05 10.32
CA TRP A 540 -19.61 0.56 11.64
C TRP A 540 -20.99 -0.12 11.64
N ASN A 541 -21.33 -0.75 10.52
CA ASN A 541 -22.53 -1.56 10.38
C ASN A 541 -22.15 -3.02 10.13
N GLY A 542 -23.06 -3.90 10.49
CA GLY A 542 -23.02 -5.31 10.14
C GLY A 542 -24.37 -5.75 9.63
N ASP A 543 -24.44 -7.01 9.23
CA ASP A 543 -25.69 -7.70 8.93
C ASP A 543 -25.60 -9.09 9.56
N LEU A 544 -26.65 -9.50 10.28
CA LEU A 544 -26.74 -10.85 10.84
C LEU A 544 -27.65 -11.70 9.94
N LEU A 545 -27.03 -12.48 9.07
CA LEU A 545 -27.74 -13.40 8.18
C LEU A 545 -28.04 -14.72 8.91
N ALA A 546 -29.24 -15.26 8.72
CA ALA A 546 -29.60 -16.62 9.14
C ALA A 546 -29.84 -17.51 7.94
N PHE A 547 -29.39 -18.76 7.98
CA PHE A 547 -29.60 -19.76 6.94
C PHE A 547 -30.14 -21.05 7.57
N ASP A 548 -31.12 -21.67 6.92
CA ASP A 548 -31.65 -22.96 7.35
C ASP A 548 -30.65 -24.09 7.01
N LEU A 549 -30.59 -25.10 7.89
CA LEU A 549 -29.90 -26.36 7.62
C LEU A 549 -30.91 -27.47 7.28
N ASP A 550 -30.65 -28.23 6.22
CA ASP A 550 -31.40 -29.46 5.93
C ASP A 550 -31.20 -30.46 7.09
N PRO A 551 -32.27 -30.89 7.79
CA PRO A 551 -32.16 -31.73 8.98
C PRO A 551 -31.73 -33.18 8.70
N ASN A 552 -31.58 -33.58 7.43
CA ASN A 552 -31.14 -34.90 7.00
C ASN A 552 -29.72 -34.89 6.40
N THR A 553 -29.33 -33.80 5.75
CA THR A 553 -28.04 -33.70 5.01
C THR A 553 -27.05 -32.72 5.62
N GLY A 554 -27.50 -31.78 6.46
CA GLY A 554 -26.66 -30.72 7.03
C GLY A 554 -26.27 -29.63 6.02
N ALA A 555 -26.83 -29.64 4.80
CA ALA A 555 -26.58 -28.62 3.80
C ALA A 555 -27.23 -27.28 4.19
N ILE A 556 -26.49 -26.18 4.02
CA ILE A 556 -26.96 -24.80 4.24
C ILE A 556 -27.81 -24.37 3.02
N THR A 557 -28.93 -23.66 3.25
CA THR A 557 -29.71 -23.08 2.17
C THR A 557 -28.94 -21.96 1.46
N SER A 558 -29.03 -21.88 0.12
CA SER A 558 -28.36 -20.83 -0.67
C SER A 558 -29.01 -19.43 -0.58
N VAL A 559 -30.06 -19.30 0.22
CA VAL A 559 -30.79 -18.05 0.48
C VAL A 559 -30.99 -17.95 2.00
N PRO A 560 -30.74 -16.78 2.61
CA PRO A 560 -30.96 -16.60 4.04
C PRO A 560 -32.46 -16.62 4.39
N SER A 561 -32.82 -17.21 5.53
CA SER A 561 -34.17 -17.21 6.10
C SER A 561 -34.57 -15.81 6.60
N TRP A 562 -33.61 -15.03 7.10
CA TRP A 562 -33.74 -13.60 7.43
C TRP A 562 -32.37 -12.89 7.50
N SER A 563 -32.40 -11.55 7.53
CA SER A 563 -31.25 -10.63 7.74
C SER A 563 -31.66 -9.48 8.68
N ALA A 564 -30.73 -8.87 9.43
CA ALA A 564 -31.03 -7.78 10.39
C ALA A 564 -29.83 -6.91 10.77
#